data_AF-W4VPC1-F1
#
_entry.id   AF-W4VPC1-F1
#
_cell.length_a   1.000
_cell.length_b   1.000
_cell.length_c   1.000
_cell.angle_alpha   90.00
_cell.angle_beta   90.00
_cell.angle_gamma   90.00
#
_symmetry.space_group_name_H-M   'P 1'
#
loop_
_entity.id
_entity.type
_entity.pdbx_description
1 polymer ?
#
loop_
_entity_poly.entity_id
_entity_poly.type
_entity_poly.pdbx_seq_one_letter_code
_entity_poly.pdbx_strand_id
1 'polypeptide(L)'
;MLIEFGVENLLSYKDRQIFKMDSDFRRAKIFNDNVLYKIPVDKKNRYVLNTAAVYGSNAGGKTNLIASMRYLHEIVKSSNDLNSIAPFQFTNERKPISFHIKFLKRYNEDNYLFKYVLDIFDGKVLKEQLSYQLVRKTTLSDIQIIFKRENDQIHEYAPGLEELVKDMNKHNNETRAILTVLYQDINKTHYQNIVDTLAYQLLKVAYEFISYDLAFGRESVDESYLVKKLQEYPELKEKLIDALYDIDITISDLEFEDVTDLLIDDIMNDTQLPKDLKKRFIETRKSNRVYNIKTIRELEDSNFDLEFGSESLGTIKFIFDFIQLMDCIENNRVI
;
A
#
# COMPACT_ATOMS: atom_id res chain seq x y z
N MET A 1 -2.60 -9.92 -5.17
CA MET A 1 -1.17 -10.28 -5.30
C MET A 1 -0.53 -9.36 -6.32
N LEU A 2 0.59 -8.71 -5.99
CA LEU A 2 1.40 -7.97 -6.96
C LEU A 2 2.05 -8.97 -7.93
N ILE A 3 2.08 -8.64 -9.23
CA ILE A 3 2.72 -9.46 -10.26
C ILE A 3 3.91 -8.73 -10.88
N GLU A 4 3.68 -7.49 -11.29
CA GLU A 4 4.68 -6.67 -11.95
C GLU A 4 4.51 -5.22 -11.52
N PHE A 5 5.61 -4.53 -11.25
CA PHE A 5 5.64 -3.09 -11.14
C PHE A 5 6.75 -2.57 -12.01
N GLY A 6 6.56 -1.43 -12.66
CA GLY A 6 7.70 -0.77 -13.23
C GLY A 6 7.50 0.71 -13.44
N VAL A 7 8.64 1.34 -13.61
CA VAL A 7 8.83 2.77 -13.48
C VAL A 7 9.88 3.22 -14.48
N GLU A 8 9.70 4.42 -15.03
CA GLU A 8 10.63 5.06 -15.95
C GLU A 8 10.71 6.55 -15.62
N ASN A 9 11.91 7.13 -15.79
CA ASN A 9 12.19 8.55 -15.61
C ASN A 9 11.79 9.13 -14.23
N LEU A 10 11.97 8.37 -13.15
CA LEU A 10 11.60 8.77 -11.78
C LEU A 10 12.76 8.56 -10.80
N LEU A 11 13.01 9.54 -9.93
CA LEU A 11 14.07 9.47 -8.90
C LEU A 11 15.44 9.09 -9.51
N SER A 12 15.95 7.88 -9.22
CA SER A 12 17.22 7.37 -9.75
C SER A 12 17.08 6.56 -11.05
N TYR A 13 15.87 6.36 -11.55
CA TYR A 13 15.60 5.55 -12.73
C TYR A 13 15.45 6.42 -13.96
N LYS A 14 16.46 6.42 -14.83
CA LYS A 14 16.37 7.05 -16.16
C LYS A 14 15.54 6.20 -17.11
N ASP A 15 15.98 4.97 -17.32
CA ASP A 15 15.34 4.00 -18.22
C ASP A 15 14.37 3.09 -17.47
N ARG A 16 13.42 2.51 -18.20
CA ARG A 16 12.40 1.61 -17.67
C ARG A 16 12.98 0.47 -16.84
N GLN A 17 12.58 0.41 -15.57
CA GLN A 17 12.84 -0.72 -14.67
C GLN A 17 11.57 -1.52 -14.41
N ILE A 18 11.72 -2.84 -14.27
CA ILE A 18 10.61 -3.76 -14.02
C ILE A 18 10.97 -4.68 -12.86
N PHE A 19 10.16 -4.63 -11.82
CA PHE A 19 10.13 -5.59 -10.71
C PHE A 19 9.04 -6.64 -10.96
N LYS A 20 9.35 -7.92 -10.77
CA LYS A 20 8.42 -9.04 -11.00
C LYS A 20 8.34 -9.95 -9.78
N MET A 21 7.12 -10.34 -9.43
CA MET A 21 6.79 -11.25 -8.33
C MET A 21 6.37 -12.64 -8.85
N ASP A 22 6.78 -12.99 -10.07
CA ASP A 22 6.43 -14.26 -10.70
C ASP A 22 7.56 -14.81 -11.57
N SER A 23 7.62 -16.14 -11.67
CA SER A 23 8.74 -16.86 -12.29
C SER A 23 8.27 -17.93 -13.29
N ASP A 24 9.15 -18.31 -14.21
CA ASP A 24 8.90 -19.36 -15.21
C ASP A 24 9.22 -20.78 -14.68
N PHE A 25 9.74 -20.90 -13.45
CA PHE A 25 10.43 -22.11 -12.99
C PHE A 25 9.63 -22.92 -11.96
N ARG A 26 9.58 -24.24 -12.15
CA ARG A 26 8.79 -25.19 -11.33
C ARG A 26 9.64 -26.24 -10.58
N ARG A 27 10.97 -26.06 -10.45
CA ARG A 27 11.87 -27.22 -10.27
C ARG A 27 12.52 -27.45 -8.91
N ALA A 28 12.41 -26.55 -7.93
CA ALA A 28 12.78 -26.89 -6.56
C ALA A 28 11.51 -27.15 -5.74
N LYS A 29 11.30 -28.39 -5.27
CA LYS A 29 10.27 -28.72 -4.26
C LYS A 29 10.27 -27.71 -3.10
N ILE A 30 11.45 -27.20 -2.78
CA ILE A 30 11.78 -26.25 -1.71
C ILE A 30 11.07 -24.90 -1.87
N PHE A 31 10.66 -24.51 -3.08
CA PHE A 31 9.98 -23.22 -3.31
C PHE A 31 8.47 -23.36 -3.55
N ASN A 32 7.90 -24.58 -3.47
CA ASN A 32 6.45 -24.75 -3.63
C ASN A 32 5.66 -23.99 -2.55
N ASP A 33 6.20 -23.92 -1.33
CA ASP A 33 5.57 -23.24 -0.20
C ASP A 33 5.49 -21.72 -0.41
N ASN A 34 6.32 -21.18 -1.32
CA ASN A 34 6.36 -19.76 -1.68
C ASN A 34 5.51 -19.43 -2.92
N VAL A 35 4.84 -20.42 -3.54
CA VAL A 35 4.00 -20.21 -4.72
C VAL A 35 2.54 -20.05 -4.32
N LEU A 36 2.00 -18.83 -4.47
CA LEU A 36 0.62 -18.51 -4.13
C LEU A 36 -0.38 -18.88 -5.23
N TYR A 37 0.02 -18.72 -6.49
CA TYR A 37 -0.90 -18.88 -7.62
C TYR A 37 -0.16 -19.24 -8.92
N LYS A 38 -0.90 -19.74 -9.91
CA LYS A 38 -0.39 -20.09 -11.24
C LYS A 38 -1.19 -19.35 -12.32
N ILE A 39 -0.50 -18.54 -13.11
CA ILE A 39 -1.10 -17.77 -14.19
C ILE A 39 -0.72 -18.42 -15.53
N PRO A 40 -1.68 -18.83 -16.37
CA PRO A 40 -1.38 -19.36 -17.70
C PRO A 40 -1.07 -18.23 -18.69
N VAL A 41 0.21 -17.96 -18.93
CA VAL A 41 0.69 -16.94 -19.87
C VAL A 41 1.34 -17.64 -21.08
N ASP A 42 0.87 -17.35 -22.29
CA ASP A 42 1.45 -17.86 -23.55
C ASP A 42 1.65 -19.38 -23.59
N LYS A 43 0.62 -20.14 -23.18
CA LYS A 43 0.62 -21.61 -23.08
C LYS A 43 1.65 -22.19 -22.09
N LYS A 44 2.26 -21.34 -21.25
CA LYS A 44 3.12 -21.71 -20.13
C LYS A 44 2.50 -21.23 -18.81
N ASN A 45 2.94 -21.81 -17.70
CA ASN A 45 2.53 -21.34 -16.39
C ASN A 45 3.63 -20.43 -15.84
N ARG A 46 3.21 -19.26 -15.35
CA ARG A 46 4.00 -18.42 -14.46
C ARG A 46 3.54 -18.64 -13.02
N TYR A 47 4.51 -18.70 -12.11
CA TYR A 47 4.30 -19.02 -10.70
C TYR A 47 4.45 -17.75 -9.88
N VAL A 48 3.36 -17.30 -9.25
CA VAL A 48 3.31 -16.09 -8.42
C VAL A 48 3.90 -16.39 -7.06
N LEU A 49 4.84 -15.57 -6.62
CA LEU A 49 5.60 -15.72 -5.39
C LEU A 49 4.99 -14.88 -4.26
N ASN A 50 5.10 -15.35 -3.01
CA ASN A 50 4.66 -14.64 -1.81
C ASN A 50 5.67 -13.60 -1.30
N THR A 51 6.94 -13.73 -1.66
CA THR A 51 8.02 -12.90 -1.12
C THR A 51 9.10 -12.67 -2.17
N ALA A 52 9.72 -11.49 -2.13
CA ALA A 52 10.91 -11.15 -2.90
C ALA A 52 11.91 -10.41 -2.03
N ALA A 53 13.20 -10.68 -2.24
CA ALA A 53 14.28 -9.95 -1.60
C ALA A 53 14.99 -9.06 -2.63
N VAL A 54 15.08 -7.76 -2.34
CA VAL A 54 15.77 -6.78 -3.20
C VAL A 54 17.10 -6.39 -2.56
N TYR A 55 18.20 -6.84 -3.16
CA TYR A 55 19.57 -6.57 -2.70
C TYR A 55 20.41 -5.99 -3.83
N GLY A 56 21.54 -5.38 -3.48
CA GLY A 56 22.42 -4.69 -4.43
C GLY A 56 23.28 -3.66 -3.72
N SER A 57 24.19 -3.02 -4.46
CA SER A 57 25.11 -2.02 -3.91
C SER A 57 24.39 -0.84 -3.25
N ASN A 58 25.10 -0.12 -2.37
CA ASN A 58 24.64 1.17 -1.87
C ASN A 58 24.37 2.11 -3.06
N ALA A 59 23.34 2.97 -2.91
CA ALA A 59 22.83 3.83 -3.98
C ALA A 59 22.33 3.13 -5.25
N GLY A 60 22.16 1.80 -5.26
CA GLY A 60 21.62 1.04 -6.40
C GLY A 60 20.11 1.21 -6.66
N GLY A 61 19.44 2.23 -6.09
CA GLY A 61 18.03 2.52 -6.34
C GLY A 61 17.00 1.68 -5.57
N LYS A 62 17.41 0.75 -4.70
CA LYS A 62 16.50 -0.14 -3.94
C LYS A 62 15.40 0.62 -3.19
N THR A 63 15.77 1.63 -2.40
CA THR A 63 14.80 2.48 -1.68
C THR A 63 13.91 3.27 -2.65
N ASN A 64 14.46 3.69 -3.79
CA ASN A 64 13.70 4.39 -4.83
C ASN A 64 12.69 3.49 -5.54
N LEU A 65 12.88 2.17 -5.58
CA LEU A 65 11.85 1.24 -6.06
C LEU A 65 10.60 1.32 -5.19
N ILE A 66 10.78 1.21 -3.86
CA ILE A 66 9.69 1.29 -2.90
C ILE A 66 9.06 2.69 -2.90
N ALA A 67 9.87 3.74 -2.94
CA ALA A 67 9.38 5.12 -3.06
C ALA A 67 8.56 5.33 -4.34
N SER A 68 8.96 4.74 -5.47
CA SER A 68 8.21 4.80 -6.73
C SER A 68 6.83 4.16 -6.62
N MET A 69 6.73 2.98 -5.98
CA MET A 69 5.44 2.34 -5.71
C MET A 69 4.57 3.20 -4.78
N ARG A 70 5.19 3.82 -3.77
CA ARG A 70 4.50 4.74 -2.84
C ARG A 70 3.97 5.98 -3.56
N TYR A 71 4.72 6.55 -4.50
CA TYR A 71 4.21 7.64 -5.34
C TYR A 71 2.98 7.22 -6.13
N LEU A 72 2.99 6.06 -6.79
CA LEU A 72 1.82 5.55 -7.51
C LEU A 72 0.61 5.37 -6.58
N HIS A 73 0.82 4.76 -5.42
CA HIS A 73 -0.20 4.60 -4.38
C HIS A 73 -0.84 5.94 -3.98
N GLU A 74 -0.01 6.93 -3.64
CA GLU A 74 -0.46 8.25 -3.21
C GLU A 74 -1.18 9.02 -4.32
N ILE A 75 -0.67 8.99 -5.56
CA ILE A 75 -1.31 9.64 -6.72
C ILE A 75 -2.74 9.12 -6.92
N VAL A 76 -2.93 7.81 -6.88
CA VAL A 76 -4.25 7.20 -7.05
C VAL A 76 -5.13 7.42 -5.81
N LYS A 77 -4.58 7.38 -4.60
CA LYS A 77 -5.35 7.46 -3.36
C LYS A 77 -5.90 8.84 -3.06
N SER A 78 -5.07 9.88 -3.15
CA SER A 78 -5.40 11.23 -2.68
C SER A 78 -5.42 12.27 -3.80
N SER A 79 -5.12 11.91 -5.05
CA SER A 79 -4.92 12.88 -6.14
C SER A 79 -3.96 14.00 -5.73
N ASN A 80 -2.85 13.63 -5.06
CA ASN A 80 -1.83 14.58 -4.62
C ASN A 80 -1.35 15.48 -5.77
N ASP A 81 -0.77 16.63 -5.39
CA ASP A 81 -0.13 17.53 -6.33
C ASP A 81 0.93 16.78 -7.16
N LEU A 82 0.61 16.54 -8.42
CA LEU A 82 1.47 15.82 -9.37
C LEU A 82 2.80 16.55 -9.61
N ASN A 83 2.90 17.83 -9.23
CA ASN A 83 4.14 18.60 -9.27
C ASN A 83 5.16 18.19 -8.19
N SER A 84 4.72 17.49 -7.14
CA SER A 84 5.60 17.04 -6.05
C SER A 84 6.47 15.83 -6.39
N ILE A 85 6.28 15.25 -7.58
CA ILE A 85 6.98 14.05 -8.03
C ILE A 85 8.27 14.47 -8.74
N ALA A 86 9.41 13.96 -8.27
CA ALA A 86 10.72 14.29 -8.83
C ALA A 86 11.12 13.36 -9.99
N PRO A 87 11.14 13.82 -11.25
CA PRO A 87 11.68 13.04 -12.36
C PRO A 87 13.19 12.81 -12.20
N PHE A 88 13.77 11.95 -13.04
CA PHE A 88 15.21 11.71 -13.03
C PHE A 88 16.01 13.00 -13.24
N GLN A 89 16.87 13.34 -12.28
CA GLN A 89 17.51 14.67 -12.22
C GLN A 89 18.84 14.79 -12.98
N PHE A 90 19.51 13.68 -13.29
CA PHE A 90 20.83 13.70 -13.97
C PHE A 90 20.70 13.69 -15.50
N THR A 91 19.75 14.45 -16.04
CA THR A 91 19.54 14.60 -17.48
C THR A 91 18.96 15.97 -17.81
N ASN A 92 19.29 16.50 -18.99
CA ASN A 92 18.65 17.70 -19.54
C ASN A 92 17.40 17.34 -20.37
N GLU A 93 17.20 16.05 -20.66
CA GLU A 93 16.03 15.58 -21.42
C GLU A 93 14.77 15.64 -20.56
N ARG A 94 13.77 16.40 -21.00
CA ARG A 94 12.44 16.38 -20.41
C ARG A 94 11.63 15.22 -20.99
N LYS A 95 11.37 14.20 -20.19
CA LYS A 95 10.52 13.05 -20.54
C LYS A 95 9.37 12.92 -19.55
N PRO A 96 8.25 12.27 -19.94
CA PRO A 96 7.22 11.84 -19.00
C PRO A 96 7.77 10.85 -17.98
N ILE A 97 7.17 10.84 -16.79
CA ILE A 97 7.29 9.79 -15.79
C ILE A 97 6.26 8.73 -16.14
N SER A 98 6.67 7.46 -16.20
CA SER A 98 5.75 6.36 -16.53
C SER A 98 5.71 5.33 -15.41
N PHE A 99 4.51 4.96 -15.01
CA PHE A 99 4.22 3.87 -14.10
C PHE A 99 3.44 2.77 -14.81
N HIS A 100 3.71 1.52 -14.43
CA HIS A 100 2.77 0.44 -14.66
C HIS A 100 2.76 -0.53 -13.49
N ILE A 101 1.60 -1.11 -13.26
CA ILE A 101 1.42 -2.15 -12.25
C ILE A 101 0.51 -3.24 -12.81
N LYS A 102 0.90 -4.50 -12.61
CA LYS A 102 0.07 -5.68 -12.85
C LYS A 102 -0.14 -6.41 -11.55
N PHE A 103 -1.37 -6.84 -11.32
CA PHE A 103 -1.73 -7.55 -10.10
C PHE A 103 -2.87 -8.52 -10.36
N LEU A 104 -2.91 -9.58 -9.57
CA LEU A 104 -3.96 -10.58 -9.57
C LEU A 104 -4.92 -10.29 -8.41
N LYS A 105 -6.21 -10.18 -8.73
CA LYS A 105 -7.27 -10.09 -7.73
C LYS A 105 -8.46 -10.96 -8.11
N ARG A 106 -9.11 -11.49 -7.09
CA ARG A 106 -10.35 -12.24 -7.21
C ARG A 106 -11.53 -11.29 -7.07
N TYR A 107 -12.53 -11.45 -7.92
CA TYR A 107 -13.83 -10.81 -7.80
C TYR A 107 -14.90 -11.88 -8.03
N ASN A 108 -15.83 -12.02 -7.08
CA ASN A 108 -16.74 -13.16 -7.00
C ASN A 108 -15.99 -14.51 -6.99
N GLU A 109 -16.24 -15.38 -7.97
CA GLU A 109 -15.60 -16.69 -8.12
C GLU A 109 -14.41 -16.67 -9.09
N ASP A 110 -14.21 -15.55 -9.78
CA ASP A 110 -13.26 -15.42 -10.87
C ASP A 110 -11.98 -14.68 -10.46
N ASN A 111 -10.87 -15.04 -11.10
CA ASN A 111 -9.59 -14.35 -10.94
C ASN A 111 -9.33 -13.46 -12.15
N TYR A 112 -8.90 -12.23 -11.89
CA TYR A 112 -8.63 -11.23 -12.91
C TYR A 112 -7.18 -10.74 -12.79
N LEU A 113 -6.47 -10.75 -13.91
CA LEU A 113 -5.16 -10.12 -14.05
C LEU A 113 -5.36 -8.69 -14.53
N PHE A 114 -5.10 -7.73 -13.64
CA PHE A 114 -5.21 -6.32 -13.93
C PHE A 114 -3.88 -5.76 -14.45
N LYS A 115 -3.98 -4.71 -15.28
CA LYS A 115 -2.88 -3.88 -15.69
C LYS A 115 -3.32 -2.42 -15.66
N TYR A 116 -2.65 -1.62 -14.86
CA TYR A 116 -2.80 -0.17 -14.78
C TYR A 116 -1.52 0.51 -15.30
N VAL A 117 -1.69 1.58 -16.07
CA VAL A 117 -0.60 2.38 -16.67
C VAL A 117 -0.93 3.85 -16.47
N LEU A 118 0.07 4.64 -16.08
CA LEU A 118 -0.06 6.07 -15.83
C LEU A 118 1.20 6.81 -16.29
N ASP A 119 1.04 7.79 -17.18
CA ASP A 119 2.10 8.66 -17.65
C ASP A 119 1.83 10.10 -17.22
N ILE A 120 2.80 10.74 -16.58
CA ILE A 120 2.71 12.09 -16.01
C ILE A 120 3.83 12.95 -16.58
N PHE A 121 3.51 14.18 -16.96
CA PHE A 121 4.49 15.16 -17.38
C PHE A 121 4.09 16.54 -16.87
N ASP A 122 5.03 17.23 -16.20
CA ASP A 122 4.85 18.62 -15.75
C ASP A 122 3.55 18.86 -14.97
N GLY A 123 3.29 17.99 -13.98
CA GLY A 123 2.09 18.06 -13.14
C GLY A 123 0.79 17.62 -13.82
N LYS A 124 0.86 17.03 -15.01
CA LYS A 124 -0.30 16.62 -15.81
C LYS A 124 -0.26 15.15 -16.18
N VAL A 125 -1.41 14.48 -16.07
CA VAL A 125 -1.65 13.14 -16.60
C VAL A 125 -1.78 13.22 -18.12
N LEU A 126 -0.78 12.69 -18.82
CA LEU A 126 -0.80 12.57 -20.28
C LEU A 126 -1.58 11.35 -20.74
N LYS A 127 -1.44 10.24 -20.01
CA LYS A 127 -2.06 8.98 -20.36
C LYS A 127 -2.40 8.19 -19.11
N GLU A 128 -3.56 7.56 -19.12
CA GLU A 128 -3.96 6.63 -18.07
C GLU A 128 -4.80 5.50 -18.65
N GLN A 129 -4.53 4.28 -18.23
CA GLN A 129 -5.26 3.11 -18.72
C GLN A 129 -5.42 2.08 -17.62
N LEU A 130 -6.64 1.53 -17.53
CA LEU A 130 -6.93 0.34 -16.76
C LEU A 130 -7.51 -0.75 -17.67
N SER A 131 -6.92 -1.94 -17.58
CA SER A 131 -7.35 -3.12 -18.35
C SER A 131 -7.25 -4.37 -17.50
N TYR A 132 -7.96 -5.43 -17.92
CA TYR A 132 -7.91 -6.73 -17.26
C TYR A 132 -7.98 -7.89 -18.26
N GLN A 133 -7.60 -9.07 -17.79
CA GLN A 133 -7.85 -10.35 -18.43
C GLN A 133 -8.44 -11.32 -17.42
N LEU A 134 -9.49 -12.05 -17.82
CA LEU A 134 -10.03 -13.14 -17.01
C LEU A 134 -9.04 -14.31 -17.03
N VAL A 135 -8.67 -14.80 -15.85
CA VAL A 135 -7.79 -15.94 -15.68
C VAL A 135 -8.62 -17.22 -15.71
N ARG A 136 -8.54 -17.95 -16.83
CA ARG A 136 -9.18 -19.26 -16.99
C ARG A 136 -8.21 -20.37 -16.57
N LYS A 137 -8.70 -21.60 -16.50
CA LYS A 137 -7.91 -22.77 -16.08
C LYS A 137 -6.61 -22.96 -16.87
N THR A 138 -6.60 -22.64 -18.16
CA THR A 138 -5.48 -22.93 -19.07
C THR A 138 -5.04 -21.74 -19.93
N THR A 139 -5.76 -20.63 -19.90
CA THR A 139 -5.47 -19.44 -20.73
C THR A 139 -5.91 -18.15 -20.03
N LEU A 140 -5.40 -17.02 -20.50
CA LEU A 140 -6.01 -15.71 -20.25
C LEU A 140 -7.06 -15.43 -21.33
N SER A 141 -8.09 -14.66 -20.99
CA SER A 141 -8.97 -14.06 -22.01
C SER A 141 -8.24 -12.99 -22.82
N ASP A 142 -8.89 -12.50 -23.86
CA ASP A 142 -8.46 -11.26 -24.51
C ASP A 142 -8.45 -10.09 -23.52
N ILE A 143 -7.57 -9.12 -23.78
CA ILE A 143 -7.46 -7.90 -22.98
C ILE A 143 -8.76 -7.12 -23.10
N GLN A 144 -9.39 -6.87 -21.96
CA GLN A 144 -10.56 -6.01 -21.84
C GLN A 144 -10.13 -4.67 -21.24
N ILE A 145 -10.65 -3.58 -21.79
CA ILE A 145 -10.33 -2.22 -21.35
C ILE A 145 -11.46 -1.70 -20.50
N ILE A 146 -11.14 -1.25 -19.28
CA ILE A 146 -12.09 -0.56 -18.41
C ILE A 146 -12.17 0.90 -18.83
N PHE A 147 -11.01 1.54 -18.99
CA PHE A 147 -10.88 2.86 -19.61
C PHE A 147 -9.48 3.07 -20.20
N LYS A 148 -9.40 3.97 -21.18
CA LYS A 148 -8.19 4.66 -21.61
C LYS A 148 -8.48 6.15 -21.74
N ARG A 149 -7.57 6.91 -21.17
CA ARG A 149 -7.58 8.37 -21.15
C ARG A 149 -6.27 8.88 -21.76
N GLU A 150 -6.41 9.90 -22.60
CA GLU A 150 -5.31 10.72 -23.10
C GLU A 150 -5.63 12.17 -22.77
N ASN A 151 -4.68 12.85 -22.12
CA ASN A 151 -4.85 14.21 -21.59
C ASN A 151 -6.11 14.32 -20.70
N ASP A 152 -7.11 15.11 -21.10
CA ASP A 152 -8.36 15.34 -20.39
C ASP A 152 -9.53 14.47 -20.88
N GLN A 153 -9.33 13.58 -21.87
CA GLN A 153 -10.43 12.85 -22.49
C GLN A 153 -10.28 11.33 -22.38
N ILE A 154 -11.35 10.67 -21.91
CA ILE A 154 -11.50 9.21 -21.96
C ILE A 154 -12.06 8.83 -23.34
N HIS A 155 -11.27 8.14 -24.16
CA HIS A 155 -11.61 7.81 -25.55
C HIS A 155 -12.02 6.34 -25.75
N GLU A 156 -11.64 5.45 -24.84
CA GLU A 156 -12.05 4.04 -24.85
C GLU A 156 -12.49 3.64 -23.45
N TYR A 157 -13.62 2.96 -23.32
CA TYR A 157 -14.17 2.57 -22.02
C TYR A 157 -15.11 1.37 -22.16
N ALA A 158 -15.26 0.62 -21.06
CA ALA A 158 -16.18 -0.50 -21.02
C ALA A 158 -17.65 -0.01 -21.18
N PRO A 159 -18.51 -0.75 -21.92
CA PRO A 159 -19.91 -0.35 -22.14
C PRO A 159 -20.69 -0.05 -20.85
N GLY A 160 -20.41 -0.80 -19.77
CA GLY A 160 -21.03 -0.58 -18.46
C GLY A 160 -20.72 0.77 -17.80
N LEU A 161 -19.77 1.56 -18.32
CA LEU A 161 -19.37 2.86 -17.79
C LEU A 161 -19.79 4.04 -18.68
N GLU A 162 -20.52 3.80 -19.78
CA GLU A 162 -20.74 4.81 -20.83
C GLU A 162 -21.36 6.12 -20.34
N GLU A 163 -22.44 6.06 -19.58
CA GLU A 163 -23.12 7.25 -19.05
C GLU A 163 -22.22 8.02 -18.09
N LEU A 164 -21.56 7.32 -17.15
CA LEU A 164 -20.63 7.92 -16.20
C LEU A 164 -19.47 8.62 -16.92
N VAL A 165 -18.84 7.94 -17.89
CA VAL A 165 -17.70 8.49 -18.64
C VAL A 165 -18.11 9.71 -19.47
N LYS A 166 -19.30 9.70 -20.09
CA LYS A 166 -19.82 10.87 -20.84
C LYS A 166 -20.00 12.08 -19.94
N ASP A 167 -20.46 11.90 -18.72
CA ASP A 167 -20.59 12.99 -17.76
C ASP A 167 -19.23 13.46 -17.26
N MET A 168 -18.33 12.53 -16.94
CA MET A 168 -16.99 12.87 -16.46
C MET A 168 -16.16 13.63 -17.50
N ASN A 169 -16.22 13.25 -18.78
CA ASN A 169 -15.49 13.94 -19.86
C ASN A 169 -15.88 15.43 -20.01
N LYS A 170 -17.04 15.87 -19.49
CA LYS A 170 -17.43 17.30 -19.50
C LYS A 170 -16.63 18.15 -18.52
N HIS A 171 -16.06 17.53 -17.47
CA HIS A 171 -15.44 18.23 -16.35
C HIS A 171 -14.07 17.65 -15.94
N ASN A 172 -13.60 16.62 -16.66
CA ASN A 172 -12.29 16.01 -16.42
C ASN A 172 -11.16 17.01 -16.71
N ASN A 173 -10.05 16.86 -16.00
CA ASN A 173 -8.86 17.69 -16.18
C ASN A 173 -7.58 16.85 -16.05
N GLU A 174 -6.47 17.42 -16.52
CA GLU A 174 -5.18 16.75 -16.54
C GLU A 174 -4.50 16.62 -15.17
N THR A 175 -5.03 17.23 -14.10
CA THR A 175 -4.30 17.34 -12.82
C THR A 175 -4.55 16.19 -11.86
N ARG A 176 -5.43 15.24 -12.21
CA ARG A 176 -5.80 14.10 -11.36
C ARG A 176 -5.89 12.81 -12.15
N ALA A 177 -5.64 11.68 -11.49
CA ALA A 177 -5.86 10.36 -12.07
C ALA A 177 -7.37 10.09 -12.24
N ILE A 178 -7.79 9.65 -13.43
CA ILE A 178 -9.18 9.34 -13.76
C ILE A 178 -9.68 8.13 -13.00
N LEU A 179 -8.81 7.17 -12.64
CA LEU A 179 -9.19 6.06 -11.76
C LEU A 179 -9.72 6.57 -10.41
N THR A 180 -9.07 7.60 -9.85
CA THR A 180 -9.50 8.23 -8.61
C THR A 180 -10.85 8.91 -8.78
N VAL A 181 -10.98 9.72 -9.84
CA VAL A 181 -12.20 10.47 -10.13
C VAL A 181 -13.40 9.53 -10.34
N LEU A 182 -13.25 8.47 -11.14
CA LEU A 182 -14.31 7.50 -11.42
C LEU A 182 -14.75 6.70 -10.17
N TYR A 183 -13.92 6.64 -9.12
CA TYR A 183 -14.24 5.89 -7.90
C TYR A 183 -14.68 6.77 -6.72
N GLN A 184 -13.94 7.85 -6.45
CA GLN A 184 -14.15 8.71 -5.28
C GLN A 184 -15.12 9.85 -5.54
N ASP A 185 -15.10 10.45 -6.72
CA ASP A 185 -15.77 11.74 -6.98
C ASP A 185 -17.17 11.58 -7.60
N ILE A 186 -17.68 10.36 -7.65
CA ILE A 186 -18.99 10.08 -8.25
C ILE A 186 -20.08 10.01 -7.17
N ASN A 187 -21.28 10.46 -7.53
CA ASN A 187 -22.47 10.19 -6.72
C ASN A 187 -22.93 8.74 -6.97
N LYS A 188 -22.45 7.82 -6.13
CA LYS A 188 -22.75 6.38 -6.25
C LYS A 188 -24.24 6.06 -6.24
N THR A 189 -25.05 6.83 -5.50
CA THR A 189 -26.51 6.68 -5.46
C THR A 189 -27.15 7.07 -6.79
N HIS A 190 -26.66 8.13 -7.43
CA HIS A 190 -27.16 8.55 -8.75
C HIS A 190 -26.81 7.51 -9.82
N TYR A 191 -25.59 6.99 -9.80
CA TYR A 191 -25.08 6.02 -10.77
C TYR A 191 -25.25 4.56 -10.32
N GLN A 192 -26.27 4.22 -9.50
CA GLN A 192 -26.41 2.90 -8.91
C GLN A 192 -26.38 1.77 -9.96
N ASN A 193 -27.10 1.94 -11.07
CA ASN A 193 -27.12 0.96 -12.17
C ASN A 193 -25.73 0.70 -12.78
N ILE A 194 -24.86 1.71 -12.78
CA ILE A 194 -23.48 1.61 -13.27
C ILE A 194 -22.59 0.96 -12.21
N VAL A 195 -22.77 1.37 -10.95
CA VAL A 195 -22.03 0.83 -9.81
C VAL A 195 -22.19 -0.69 -9.72
N ASP A 196 -23.37 -1.22 -10.05
CA ASP A 196 -23.65 -2.65 -10.03
C ASP A 196 -23.10 -3.43 -11.25
N THR A 197 -22.56 -2.73 -12.26
CA THR A 197 -21.94 -3.40 -13.42
C THR A 197 -20.60 -4.03 -13.08
N LEU A 198 -20.27 -5.14 -13.76
CA LEU A 198 -18.96 -5.77 -13.65
C LEU A 198 -17.82 -4.79 -13.94
N ALA A 199 -17.98 -3.89 -14.91
CA ALA A 199 -16.95 -2.92 -15.29
C ALA A 199 -16.61 -1.98 -14.12
N TYR A 200 -17.62 -1.44 -13.44
CA TYR A 200 -17.40 -0.58 -12.28
C TYR A 200 -16.83 -1.35 -11.09
N GLN A 201 -17.30 -2.57 -10.85
CA GLN A 201 -16.81 -3.40 -9.75
C GLN A 201 -15.33 -3.77 -9.94
N LEU A 202 -14.90 -4.08 -11.17
CA LEU A 202 -13.50 -4.31 -11.48
C LEU A 202 -12.66 -3.02 -11.40
N LEU A 203 -13.23 -1.86 -11.75
CA LEU A 203 -12.61 -0.55 -11.54
C LEU A 203 -12.35 -0.31 -10.04
N LYS A 204 -13.36 -0.55 -9.20
CA LYS A 204 -13.27 -0.47 -7.74
C LYS A 204 -12.17 -1.38 -7.20
N VAL A 205 -12.15 -2.66 -7.59
CA VAL A 205 -11.11 -3.62 -7.17
C VAL A 205 -9.71 -3.11 -7.52
N ALA A 206 -9.54 -2.52 -8.70
CA ALA A 206 -8.24 -1.98 -9.11
C ALA A 206 -7.83 -0.75 -8.28
N TYR A 207 -8.77 0.17 -8.04
CA TYR A 207 -8.55 1.32 -7.17
C TYR A 207 -8.15 0.89 -5.76
N GLU A 208 -8.91 -0.04 -5.15
CA GLU A 208 -8.68 -0.53 -3.80
C GLU A 208 -7.34 -1.25 -3.68
N PHE A 209 -6.95 -2.03 -4.69
CA PHE A 209 -5.65 -2.68 -4.69
C PHE A 209 -4.51 -1.66 -4.61
N ILE A 210 -4.52 -0.65 -5.49
CA ILE A 210 -3.44 0.34 -5.56
C ILE A 210 -3.45 1.23 -4.31
N SER A 211 -4.63 1.61 -3.80
CA SER A 211 -4.79 2.64 -2.76
C SER A 211 -4.85 2.10 -1.33
N TYR A 212 -5.15 0.82 -1.13
CA TYR A 212 -5.34 0.22 0.19
C TYR A 212 -4.64 -1.12 0.39
N ASP A 213 -4.53 -1.94 -0.66
CA ASP A 213 -3.87 -3.24 -0.52
C ASP A 213 -2.36 -3.15 -0.60
N LEU A 214 -1.80 -2.11 -1.23
CA LEU A 214 -0.38 -1.81 -1.13
C LEU A 214 -0.11 -1.12 0.22
N ALA A 215 0.61 -1.82 1.08
CA ALA A 215 1.14 -1.31 2.34
C ALA A 215 2.63 -0.97 2.18
N PHE A 216 3.11 -0.06 3.01
CA PHE A 216 4.51 0.31 3.05
C PHE A 216 4.93 0.38 4.50
N GLY A 217 6.05 -0.27 4.84
CA GLY A 217 6.61 -0.20 6.19
C GLY A 217 6.85 1.23 6.64
N ARG A 218 6.54 1.52 7.91
CA ARG A 218 6.79 2.81 8.54
C ARG A 218 8.26 2.94 8.89
N GLU A 219 8.84 4.11 8.60
CA GLU A 219 10.27 4.38 8.86
C GLU A 219 10.58 4.57 10.35
N SER A 220 9.58 5.01 11.13
CA SER A 220 9.65 5.20 12.57
C SER A 220 8.60 4.38 13.29
N VAL A 221 8.94 3.98 14.51
CA VAL A 221 8.00 3.30 15.42
C VAL A 221 6.86 4.25 15.76
N ASP A 222 5.64 3.78 15.57
CA ASP A 222 4.40 4.44 16.00
C ASP A 222 3.76 3.58 17.08
N GLU A 223 4.02 3.94 18.34
CA GLU A 223 3.50 3.26 19.52
C GLU A 223 1.97 3.28 19.58
N SER A 224 1.34 4.34 19.08
CA SER A 224 -0.12 4.45 19.02
C SER A 224 -0.71 3.42 18.05
N TYR A 225 -0.10 3.28 16.88
CA TYR A 225 -0.47 2.23 15.92
C TYR A 225 -0.28 0.83 16.51
N LEU A 226 0.85 0.59 17.17
CA LEU A 226 1.14 -0.70 17.81
C LEU A 226 0.06 -1.07 18.84
N VAL A 227 -0.20 -0.19 19.81
CA VAL A 227 -1.18 -0.45 20.87
C VAL A 227 -2.58 -0.61 20.29
N LYS A 228 -2.97 0.25 19.33
CA LYS A 228 -4.25 0.13 18.65
C LYS A 228 -4.42 -1.23 17.99
N LYS A 229 -3.38 -1.76 17.33
CA LYS A 229 -3.45 -3.07 16.67
C LYS A 229 -3.54 -4.23 17.65
N LEU A 230 -2.80 -4.17 18.75
CA LEU A 230 -2.89 -5.17 19.82
C LEU A 230 -4.26 -5.15 20.52
N GLN A 231 -4.91 -3.99 20.62
CA GLN A 231 -6.27 -3.87 21.15
C GLN A 231 -7.34 -4.36 20.16
N GLU A 232 -7.17 -4.09 18.87
CA GLU A 232 -8.08 -4.56 17.81
C GLU A 232 -8.05 -6.09 17.65
N TYR A 233 -6.87 -6.70 17.82
CA TYR A 233 -6.63 -8.14 17.65
C TYR A 233 -5.86 -8.72 18.85
N PRO A 234 -6.53 -9.06 19.96
CA PRO A 234 -5.86 -9.55 21.17
C PRO A 234 -4.99 -10.80 20.93
N GLU A 235 -5.39 -11.68 20.02
CA GLU A 235 -4.63 -12.87 19.61
C GLU A 235 -3.28 -12.54 18.97
N LEU A 236 -3.11 -11.33 18.44
CA LEU A 236 -1.84 -10.89 17.87
C LEU A 236 -0.77 -10.71 18.94
N LYS A 237 -1.19 -10.37 20.17
CA LYS A 237 -0.29 -10.26 21.31
C LYS A 237 0.33 -11.61 21.64
N GLU A 238 -0.47 -12.68 21.71
CA GLU A 238 0.02 -14.04 21.97
C GLU A 238 1.02 -14.48 20.89
N LYS A 239 0.67 -14.29 19.61
CA LYS A 239 1.58 -14.59 18.48
C LYS A 239 2.89 -13.81 18.55
N LEU A 240 2.85 -12.56 19.00
CA LEU A 240 4.05 -11.73 19.16
C LEU A 240 4.94 -12.29 20.27
N ILE A 241 4.37 -12.65 21.42
CA ILE A 241 5.12 -13.24 22.54
C ILE A 241 5.76 -14.56 22.12
N ASP A 242 5.02 -15.44 21.45
CA ASP A 242 5.55 -16.70 20.90
C ASP A 242 6.72 -16.43 19.93
N ALA A 243 6.56 -15.47 19.02
CA ALA A 243 7.59 -15.12 18.04
C ALA A 243 8.85 -14.52 18.69
N LEU A 244 8.70 -13.75 19.77
CA LEU A 244 9.83 -13.23 20.55
C LEU A 244 10.57 -14.36 21.26
N TYR A 245 9.84 -15.31 21.84
CA TYR A 245 10.41 -16.49 22.48
C TYR A 245 11.23 -17.34 21.49
N ASP A 246 10.70 -17.56 20.27
CA ASP A 246 11.36 -18.34 19.21
C ASP A 246 12.70 -17.74 18.73
N ILE A 247 12.94 -16.46 19.00
CA ILE A 247 14.20 -15.76 18.66
C ILE A 247 15.05 -15.44 19.89
N ASP A 248 14.83 -16.16 20.99
CA ASP A 248 15.55 -16.03 22.26
C ASP A 248 15.38 -14.64 22.94
N ILE A 249 14.29 -13.92 22.68
CA ILE A 249 13.92 -12.70 23.41
C ILE A 249 12.91 -13.04 24.51
N THR A 250 13.37 -12.98 25.76
CA THR A 250 12.58 -13.33 26.95
C THR A 250 11.65 -12.20 27.41
N ILE A 251 10.68 -11.83 26.58
CA ILE A 251 9.56 -10.96 26.96
C ILE A 251 8.34 -11.86 27.11
N SER A 252 7.75 -11.88 28.30
CA SER A 252 6.57 -12.71 28.60
C SER A 252 5.26 -11.96 28.39
N ASP A 253 5.27 -10.63 28.52
CA ASP A 253 4.09 -9.82 28.26
C ASP A 253 4.41 -8.40 27.78
N LEU A 254 3.41 -7.76 27.18
CA LEU A 254 3.42 -6.35 26.81
C LEU A 254 2.22 -5.63 27.44
N GLU A 255 2.48 -4.74 28.39
CA GLU A 255 1.46 -3.92 29.04
C GLU A 255 1.49 -2.50 28.48
N PHE A 256 0.32 -1.88 28.38
CA PHE A 256 0.22 -0.50 27.93
C PHE A 256 -0.88 0.24 28.67
N GLU A 257 -0.57 1.47 29.06
CA GLU A 257 -1.48 2.39 29.75
C GLU A 257 -1.70 3.63 28.90
N ASP A 258 -2.96 4.03 28.73
CA ASP A 258 -3.30 5.24 28.00
C ASP A 258 -3.13 6.48 28.88
N VAL A 259 -2.08 7.24 28.61
CA VAL A 259 -1.71 8.44 29.37
C VAL A 259 -2.09 9.73 28.64
N THR A 260 -2.91 9.63 27.59
CA THR A 260 -3.24 10.78 26.71
C THR A 260 -3.87 11.93 27.50
N ASP A 261 -4.83 11.63 28.36
CA ASP A 261 -5.60 12.65 29.08
C ASP A 261 -4.74 13.33 30.16
N LEU A 262 -3.92 12.55 30.88
CA LEU A 262 -2.93 13.08 31.84
C LEU A 262 -1.96 14.06 31.16
N LEU A 263 -1.43 13.67 30.00
CA LEU A 263 -0.52 14.53 29.22
C LEU A 263 -1.21 15.80 28.71
N ILE A 264 -2.48 15.70 28.30
CA ILE A 264 -3.27 16.87 27.89
C ILE A 264 -3.43 17.82 29.08
N ASP A 265 -3.77 17.32 30.25
CA ASP A 265 -3.95 18.12 31.46
C ASP A 265 -2.65 18.84 31.86
N ASP A 266 -1.50 18.15 31.81
CA ASP A 266 -0.19 18.75 32.07
C ASP A 266 0.12 19.91 31.11
N ILE A 267 -0.09 19.70 29.80
CA ILE A 267 0.10 20.74 28.78
C ILE A 267 -0.89 21.90 28.95
N MET A 268 -2.13 21.62 29.37
CA MET A 268 -3.11 22.66 29.65
C MET A 268 -2.69 23.53 30.84
N ASN A 269 -2.08 22.92 31.87
CA ASN A 269 -1.63 23.60 33.08
C ASN A 269 -0.28 24.35 32.91
N ASP A 270 0.49 24.07 31.86
CA ASP A 270 1.75 24.75 31.58
C ASP A 270 1.56 26.25 31.27
N THR A 271 2.06 27.14 32.13
CA THR A 271 1.87 28.59 31.98
C THR A 271 2.76 29.25 30.93
N GLN A 272 3.80 28.56 30.44
CA GLN A 272 4.77 29.08 29.48
C GLN A 272 4.36 28.79 28.03
N LEU A 273 3.50 27.78 27.80
CA LEU A 273 3.08 27.39 26.46
C LEU A 273 2.00 28.32 25.86
N PRO A 274 2.21 28.86 24.64
CA PRO A 274 1.21 29.62 23.91
C PRO A 274 -0.10 28.84 23.68
N LYS A 275 -1.25 29.53 23.80
CA LYS A 275 -2.59 28.92 23.65
C LYS A 275 -2.79 28.19 22.32
N ASP A 276 -2.22 28.71 21.23
CA ASP A 276 -2.37 28.10 19.89
C ASP A 276 -1.58 26.78 19.77
N LEU A 277 -0.43 26.67 20.43
CA LEU A 277 0.34 25.43 20.48
C LEU A 277 -0.39 24.37 21.32
N LYS A 278 -0.98 24.77 22.45
CA LYS A 278 -1.82 23.86 23.27
C LYS A 278 -3.00 23.32 22.48
N LYS A 279 -3.71 24.17 21.73
CA LYS A 279 -4.82 23.73 20.86
C LYS A 279 -4.36 22.73 19.80
N ARG A 280 -3.29 23.03 19.06
CA ARG A 280 -2.72 22.12 18.05
C ARG A 280 -2.29 20.78 18.65
N PHE A 281 -1.67 20.81 19.82
CA PHE A 281 -1.27 19.60 20.54
C PHE A 281 -2.49 18.71 20.84
N ILE A 282 -3.54 19.28 21.43
CA ILE A 282 -4.77 18.56 21.76
C ILE A 282 -5.43 17.99 20.50
N GLU A 283 -5.54 18.78 19.43
CA GLU A 283 -6.09 18.32 18.15
C GLU A 283 -5.31 17.12 17.59
N THR A 284 -3.98 17.17 17.69
CA THR A 284 -3.12 16.06 17.27
C THR A 284 -3.37 14.81 18.12
N ARG A 285 -3.45 14.95 19.45
CA ARG A 285 -3.62 13.84 20.40
C ARG A 285 -4.99 13.17 20.35
N LYS A 286 -6.04 13.86 19.88
CA LYS A 286 -7.35 13.22 19.61
C LYS A 286 -7.26 12.12 18.55
N SER A 287 -6.33 12.25 17.60
CA SER A 287 -6.13 11.27 16.53
C SER A 287 -4.96 10.31 16.77
N ASN A 288 -4.01 10.69 17.62
CA ASN A 288 -2.79 9.95 17.90
C ASN A 288 -2.53 9.92 19.41
N ARG A 289 -3.14 8.92 20.06
CA ARG A 289 -3.11 8.70 21.52
C ARG A 289 -1.71 8.31 21.98
N VAL A 290 -1.35 8.70 23.21
CA VAL A 290 -0.05 8.40 23.83
C VAL A 290 -0.24 7.28 24.83
N TYR A 291 0.63 6.29 24.72
CA TYR A 291 0.63 5.15 25.62
C TYR A 291 1.96 5.08 26.34
N ASN A 292 1.92 4.74 27.63
CA ASN A 292 3.09 4.21 28.30
C ASN A 292 3.13 2.71 28.04
N ILE A 293 4.23 2.19 27.49
CA ILE A 293 4.35 0.78 27.13
C ILE A 293 5.45 0.15 27.98
N LYS A 294 5.16 -1.02 28.55
CA LYS A 294 6.08 -1.80 29.36
C LYS A 294 6.18 -3.21 28.82
N THR A 295 7.40 -3.73 28.76
CA THR A 295 7.67 -5.16 28.53
C THR A 295 7.85 -5.85 29.87
N ILE A 296 7.20 -7.00 30.03
CA ILE A 296 7.30 -7.81 31.24
C ILE A 296 8.24 -8.98 30.98
N ARG A 297 9.07 -9.29 31.97
CA ARG A 297 9.96 -10.46 31.97
C ARG A 297 9.73 -11.27 33.24
N GLU A 298 9.46 -12.55 33.08
CA GLU A 298 9.41 -13.51 34.19
C GLU A 298 10.78 -14.16 34.37
N LEU A 299 11.40 -13.95 35.54
CA LEU A 299 12.65 -14.59 35.93
C LEU A 299 12.44 -15.28 37.27
N GLU A 300 12.50 -16.62 37.24
CA GLU A 300 12.34 -17.53 38.39
C GLU A 300 11.09 -17.23 39.24
N ASP A 301 11.19 -16.30 40.20
CA ASP A 301 10.16 -15.93 41.18
C ASP A 301 9.80 -14.42 41.15
N SER A 302 10.21 -13.68 40.11
CA SER A 302 10.02 -12.23 40.02
C SER A 302 9.68 -11.74 38.61
N ASN A 303 8.73 -10.81 38.55
CA ASN A 303 8.35 -10.10 37.34
C ASN A 303 9.07 -8.76 37.30
N PHE A 304 9.77 -8.50 36.20
CA PHE A 304 10.43 -7.23 35.96
C PHE A 304 9.69 -6.50 34.84
N ASP A 305 9.22 -5.29 35.13
CA ASP A 305 8.72 -4.38 34.12
C ASP A 305 9.86 -3.48 33.62
N LEU A 306 9.96 -3.34 32.31
CA LEU A 306 10.90 -2.46 31.66
C LEU A 306 10.15 -1.50 30.74
N GLU A 307 10.43 -0.21 30.86
CA GLU A 307 9.92 0.81 29.95
C GLU A 307 10.32 0.47 28.51
N PHE A 308 9.38 0.51 27.57
CA PHE A 308 9.60 0.06 26.19
C PHE A 308 10.79 0.74 25.51
N GLY A 309 11.02 2.03 25.79
CA GLY A 309 12.18 2.77 25.26
C GLY A 309 13.54 2.32 25.81
N SER A 310 13.56 1.50 26.86
CA SER A 310 14.79 0.91 27.43
C SER A 310 15.16 -0.43 26.77
N GLU A 311 14.27 -1.00 25.95
CA GLU A 311 14.58 -2.17 25.15
C GLU A 311 15.58 -1.86 24.05
N SER A 312 16.26 -2.91 23.56
CA SER A 312 17.17 -2.75 22.43
C SER A 312 16.41 -2.26 21.20
N LEU A 313 17.04 -1.42 20.38
CA LEU A 313 16.44 -0.96 19.13
C LEU A 313 16.06 -2.14 18.21
N GLY A 314 16.79 -3.26 18.28
CA GLY A 314 16.46 -4.48 17.55
C GLY A 314 15.14 -5.10 18.02
N THR A 315 14.95 -5.21 19.33
CA THR A 315 13.71 -5.71 19.95
C THR A 315 12.51 -4.84 19.59
N ILE A 316 12.65 -3.52 19.77
CA ILE A 316 11.60 -2.54 19.45
C ILE A 316 11.20 -2.65 17.97
N LYS A 317 12.19 -2.73 17.08
CA LYS A 317 11.93 -2.88 15.63
C LYS A 317 11.26 -4.20 15.30
N PHE A 318 11.72 -5.31 15.87
CA PHE A 318 11.11 -6.62 15.65
C PHE A 318 9.63 -6.60 16.04
N ILE A 319 9.32 -6.11 17.24
CA ILE A 319 7.94 -5.98 17.74
C ILE A 319 7.10 -5.18 16.74
N PHE A 320 7.60 -4.02 16.34
CA PHE A 320 6.88 -3.13 15.44
C PHE A 320 6.69 -3.70 14.01
N ASP A 321 7.73 -4.31 13.45
CA ASP A 321 7.70 -4.91 12.11
C ASP A 321 6.83 -6.18 12.07
N PHE A 322 6.85 -6.97 13.15
CA PHE A 322 5.97 -8.14 13.30
C PHE A 322 4.49 -7.73 13.25
N ILE A 323 4.10 -6.72 14.03
CA ILE A 323 2.73 -6.21 14.05
C ILE A 323 2.31 -5.69 12.68
N GLN A 324 3.17 -4.94 11.99
CA GLN A 324 2.88 -4.47 10.63
C GLN A 324 2.72 -5.62 9.63
N LEU A 325 3.58 -6.63 9.71
CA LEU A 325 3.52 -7.80 8.82
C LEU A 325 2.22 -8.58 9.06
N MET A 326 1.87 -8.82 10.31
CA MET A 326 0.65 -9.55 10.68
C MET A 326 -0.62 -8.78 10.30
N ASP A 327 -0.67 -7.45 10.53
CA ASP A 327 -1.78 -6.60 10.07
C ASP A 327 -1.95 -6.69 8.55
N CYS A 328 -0.84 -6.76 7.79
CA CYS A 328 -0.89 -6.93 6.34
C CYS A 328 -1.40 -8.31 5.93
N ILE A 329 -0.95 -9.38 6.59
CA ILE A 329 -1.39 -10.75 6.32
C ILE A 329 -2.90 -10.89 6.59
N GLU A 330 -3.37 -10.44 7.76
CA GLU A 330 -4.77 -10.56 8.17
C GLU A 330 -5.71 -9.73 7.27
N ASN A 331 -5.23 -8.59 6.76
CA ASN A 331 -5.98 -7.74 5.84
C ASN A 331 -5.74 -8.04 4.35
N ASN A 332 -5.06 -9.14 3.99
CA ASN A 332 -4.75 -9.52 2.61
C ASN A 332 -4.03 -8.43 1.78
N ARG A 333 -3.15 -7.67 2.44
CA ARG A 333 -2.33 -6.61 1.84
C ARG A 333 -0.98 -7.14 1.35
N VAL A 334 -0.31 -6.34 0.53
CA VAL A 334 1.05 -6.55 0.03
C VAL A 334 1.92 -5.47 0.67
N ILE A 335 2.88 -5.86 1.51
CA ILE A 335 3.84 -4.97 2.20
C ILE A 335 5.21 -4.96 1.52
#